data_AF-A0A7S0LWM6-F1
#
_entry.id   AF-A0A7S0LWM6-F1
#
_cell.length_a   1.000
_cell.length_b   1.000
_cell.length_c   1.000
_cell.angle_alpha   90.00
_cell.angle_beta   90.00
_cell.angle_gamma   90.00
#
_symmetry.space_group_name_H-M   'P 1'
#
loop_
_entity.id
_entity.type
_entity.pdbx_description
1 polymer ?
#
loop_
_entity_poly.entity_id
_entity_poly.type
_entity_poly.pdbx_seq_one_letter_code
_entity_poly.pdbx_strand_id
1 'polypeptide(L)'
;AELAGDKAEEDRMAAQDRTVIETQDAKNRLEEFVYNMRDALSARLFAHVEPAPRDAFLSQLETVEGWLYGDGEEAERSVYVGKLEELKRVSDPLERLARDYDDFPAAVQALRRTANAAADFTGTRKAAYDHVTPEERAAISE
;
A
#
# COMPACT_ATOMS: atom_id res chain seq x y z
N ALA A 1 23.52 -37.06 -31.64
CA ALA A 1 24.57 -36.47 -30.78
C ALA A 1 24.66 -34.97 -31.02
N GLU A 2 24.85 -34.53 -32.26
CA GLU A 2 24.87 -33.12 -32.69
C GLU A 2 23.57 -32.37 -32.34
N LEU A 3 22.41 -32.89 -32.74
CA LEU A 3 21.08 -32.34 -32.40
C LEU A 3 20.79 -32.20 -30.89
N ALA A 4 21.43 -33.02 -30.05
CA ALA A 4 21.29 -32.94 -28.60
C ALA A 4 22.24 -31.87 -28.01
N GLY A 5 23.38 -31.62 -28.65
CA GLY A 5 24.28 -30.52 -28.33
C GLY A 5 23.66 -29.17 -28.70
N ASP A 6 23.05 -29.07 -29.88
CA ASP A 6 22.37 -27.85 -30.34
C ASP A 6 21.21 -27.46 -29.41
N LYS A 7 20.42 -28.45 -28.98
CA LYS A 7 19.34 -28.24 -28.02
C LYS A 7 19.84 -27.75 -26.65
N ALA A 8 20.95 -28.31 -26.16
CA ALA A 8 21.51 -27.90 -24.88
C ALA A 8 22.05 -26.45 -24.91
N GLU A 9 22.61 -26.04 -26.05
CA GLU A 9 23.07 -24.66 -26.24
C GLU A 9 21.88 -23.69 -26.37
N GLU A 10 20.82 -24.07 -27.09
CA GLU A 10 19.57 -23.30 -27.15
C GLU A 10 18.95 -23.10 -25.76
N ASP A 11 18.82 -24.18 -24.97
CA ASP A 11 18.28 -24.12 -23.61
C ASP A 11 19.15 -23.23 -22.71
N ARG A 12 20.48 -23.22 -22.90
CA ARG A 12 21.41 -22.35 -22.16
C ARG A 12 21.25 -20.88 -22.54
N MET A 13 21.20 -20.57 -23.83
CA MET A 13 20.97 -19.20 -24.32
C MET A 13 19.63 -18.67 -23.81
N ALA A 14 18.57 -19.47 -23.89
CA ALA A 14 17.25 -19.11 -23.37
C ALA A 14 17.24 -18.83 -21.86
N ALA A 15 17.98 -19.62 -21.06
CA ALA A 15 18.11 -19.39 -19.62
C ALA A 15 18.89 -18.10 -19.31
N GLN A 16 19.91 -17.80 -20.09
CA GLN A 16 20.68 -16.56 -19.95
C GLN A 16 19.83 -15.33 -20.31
N ASP A 17 19.13 -15.37 -21.45
CA ASP A 17 18.22 -14.30 -21.88
C ASP A 17 17.16 -14.03 -20.81
N ARG A 18 16.57 -15.09 -20.27
CA ARG A 18 15.60 -14.98 -19.18
C ARG A 18 16.18 -14.29 -17.95
N THR A 19 17.40 -14.63 -17.55
CA THR A 19 18.05 -14.02 -16.39
C THR A 19 18.30 -12.52 -16.62
N VAL A 20 18.72 -12.13 -17.82
CA VAL A 20 18.92 -10.73 -18.20
C VAL A 20 17.60 -9.97 -18.15
N ILE A 21 16.54 -10.51 -18.75
CA ILE A 21 15.19 -9.91 -18.75
C ILE A 21 14.69 -9.73 -17.32
N GLU A 22 14.75 -10.78 -16.49
CA GLU A 22 14.27 -10.72 -15.11
C GLU A 22 15.07 -9.74 -14.23
N THR A 23 16.35 -9.53 -14.54
CA THR A 23 17.21 -8.55 -13.86
C THR A 23 16.82 -7.13 -14.26
N GLN A 24 16.64 -6.89 -15.56
CA GLN A 24 16.21 -5.58 -16.07
C GLN A 24 14.82 -5.20 -15.56
N ASP A 25 13.88 -6.16 -15.52
CA ASP A 25 12.56 -5.96 -14.93
C ASP A 25 12.63 -5.58 -13.46
N ALA A 26 13.52 -6.20 -12.68
CA ALA A 26 13.70 -5.88 -11.27
C ALA A 26 14.26 -4.46 -11.08
N LYS A 27 15.21 -4.05 -11.92
CA LYS A 27 15.75 -2.68 -11.95
C LYS A 27 14.65 -1.67 -12.28
N ASN A 28 13.90 -1.90 -13.36
CA ASN A 28 12.81 -1.02 -13.79
C ASN A 28 11.73 -0.88 -12.71
N ARG A 29 11.36 -1.96 -12.03
CA ARG A 29 10.39 -1.92 -10.93
C ARG A 29 10.88 -1.08 -9.75
N LEU A 30 12.17 -1.15 -9.42
CA LEU A 30 12.74 -0.33 -8.36
C LEU A 30 12.79 1.15 -8.77
N GLU A 31 13.19 1.44 -10.00
CA GLU A 31 13.23 2.79 -10.57
C GLU A 31 11.83 3.44 -10.59
N GLU A 32 10.84 2.72 -11.13
CA GLU A 32 9.44 3.17 -11.15
C GLU A 32 8.91 3.40 -9.73
N PHE A 33 9.21 2.49 -8.80
CA PHE A 33 8.80 2.64 -7.41
C PHE A 33 9.39 3.91 -6.79
N VAL A 34 10.70 4.16 -6.96
CA VAL A 34 11.37 5.34 -6.42
C VAL A 34 10.75 6.62 -6.98
N TYR A 35 10.52 6.66 -8.29
CA TYR A 35 9.87 7.80 -8.94
C TYR A 35 8.45 8.04 -8.38
N ASN A 36 7.60 7.02 -8.41
CA ASN A 36 6.21 7.13 -7.96
C ASN A 36 6.11 7.48 -6.47
N MET A 37 7.02 6.97 -5.64
CA MET A 37 7.00 7.25 -4.20
C MET A 37 7.44 8.68 -3.88
N ARG A 38 8.42 9.24 -4.59
CA ARG A 38 8.79 10.66 -4.44
C ARG A 38 7.65 11.60 -4.81
N ASP A 39 6.94 11.29 -5.89
CA ASP A 39 5.74 12.04 -6.29
C ASP A 39 4.64 11.92 -5.22
N ALA A 40 4.36 10.69 -4.75
CA ALA A 40 3.38 10.45 -3.71
C ALA A 40 3.69 11.22 -2.41
N LEU A 41 4.95 11.26 -1.95
CA LEU A 41 5.38 12.00 -0.76
C LEU A 41 5.26 13.53 -0.91
N SER A 42 5.37 14.03 -2.15
CA SER A 42 5.24 15.45 -2.46
C SER A 42 3.79 15.88 -2.71
N ALA A 43 2.91 14.91 -3.00
CA ALA A 43 1.50 15.13 -3.29
C ALA A 43 0.60 14.46 -2.24
N ARG A 44 0.03 13.29 -2.57
CA ARG A 44 -1.04 12.67 -1.79
C ARG A 44 -0.67 12.33 -0.34
N LEU A 45 0.59 12.00 -0.04
CA LEU A 45 1.03 11.62 1.30
C LEU A 45 1.52 12.83 2.12
N PHE A 46 1.72 14.00 1.48
CA PHE A 46 2.33 15.16 2.12
C PHE A 46 1.58 15.60 3.39
N ALA A 47 0.25 15.58 3.35
CA ALA A 47 -0.60 15.99 4.47
C ALA A 47 -0.79 14.91 5.56
N HIS A 48 -0.37 13.67 5.30
CA HIS A 48 -0.61 12.53 6.19
C HIS A 48 0.65 12.06 6.92
N VAL A 49 1.83 12.58 6.56
CA VAL A 49 3.12 12.15 7.10
C VAL A 49 3.83 13.34 7.73
N GLU A 50 4.31 13.14 8.96
CA GLU A 50 5.10 14.15 9.68
C GLU A 50 6.35 14.56 8.88
N PRO A 51 6.81 15.82 8.97
CA PRO A 51 7.94 16.30 8.18
C PRO A 51 9.22 15.48 8.34
N ALA A 52 9.58 15.13 9.59
CA ALA A 52 10.82 14.40 9.88
C ALA A 52 10.88 13.00 9.22
N PRO A 53 9.90 12.10 9.39
CA PRO A 53 9.91 10.80 8.70
C PRO A 53 9.75 10.92 7.17
N ARG A 54 8.99 11.91 6.68
CA ARG A 54 8.87 12.17 5.24
C ARG A 54 10.23 12.53 4.65
N ASP A 55 10.93 13.50 5.25
CA ASP A 55 12.22 14.00 4.73
C ASP A 55 13.31 12.92 4.84
N ALA A 56 13.29 12.11 5.91
CA ALA A 56 14.16 10.94 6.04
C ALA A 56 13.91 9.91 4.93
N PHE A 57 12.64 9.63 4.60
CA PHE A 57 12.31 8.67 3.54
C PHE A 57 12.63 9.23 2.14
N LEU A 58 12.41 10.53 1.89
CA LEU A 58 12.85 11.20 0.67
C LEU A 58 14.37 11.06 0.46
N SER A 59 15.17 11.29 1.51
CA SER A 59 16.62 11.12 1.46
C SER A 59 17.04 9.67 1.16
N GLN A 60 16.30 8.69 1.70
CA GLN A 60 16.52 7.28 1.39
C GLN A 60 16.22 6.97 -0.09
N LEU A 61 15.13 7.51 -0.64
CA LEU A 61 14.76 7.36 -2.05
C LEU A 61 15.81 7.97 -2.98
N GLU A 62 16.31 9.17 -2.66
CA GLU A 62 17.40 9.82 -3.41
C GLU A 62 18.71 9.03 -3.36
N THR A 63 19.01 8.42 -2.21
CA THR A 63 20.18 7.54 -2.08
C THR A 63 20.05 6.29 -2.97
N VAL A 64 18.85 5.69 -3.03
CA VAL A 64 18.60 4.54 -3.89
C VAL A 64 18.61 4.92 -5.37
N GLU A 65 18.08 6.09 -5.73
CA GLU A 65 18.15 6.65 -7.09
C GLU A 65 19.60 6.87 -7.53
N GLY A 66 20.42 7.52 -6.70
CA GLY A 66 21.85 7.71 -6.98
C GLY A 66 22.59 6.39 -7.12
N TRP A 67 22.23 5.38 -6.32
CA TRP A 67 22.77 4.03 -6.45
C TRP A 67 22.34 3.34 -7.75
N LEU A 68 21.09 3.48 -8.20
CA LEU A 68 20.56 2.86 -9.43
C LEU A 68 21.35 3.26 -10.69
N TYR A 69 21.83 4.50 -10.74
CA TYR A 69 22.61 5.05 -11.85
C TYR A 69 24.14 5.06 -11.60
N GLY A 70 24.60 4.42 -10.51
CA GLY A 70 26.01 4.29 -10.15
C GLY A 70 26.35 2.82 -9.87
N ASP A 71 26.72 2.51 -8.63
CA ASP A 71 27.13 1.17 -8.20
C ASP A 71 26.08 0.07 -8.45
N GLY A 72 24.83 0.45 -8.62
CA GLY A 72 23.71 -0.44 -8.87
C GLY A 72 23.43 -0.73 -10.34
N GLU A 73 24.20 -0.19 -11.29
CA GLU A 73 23.89 -0.33 -12.72
C GLU A 73 23.90 -1.78 -13.19
N GLU A 74 24.86 -2.58 -12.72
CA GLU A 74 25.10 -3.99 -13.05
C GLU A 74 24.84 -4.94 -11.85
N ALA A 75 24.00 -4.52 -10.90
CA ALA A 75 23.71 -5.32 -9.72
C ALA A 75 22.89 -6.58 -10.06
N GLU A 76 23.04 -7.64 -9.24
CA GLU A 76 22.22 -8.83 -9.39
C GLU A 76 20.75 -8.55 -9.10
N ARG A 77 19.86 -9.30 -9.77
CA ARG A 77 18.40 -9.26 -9.56
C ARG A 77 17.99 -9.23 -8.08
N SER A 78 18.64 -10.06 -7.26
CA SER A 78 18.36 -10.20 -5.82
C SER A 78 18.55 -8.88 -5.06
N VAL A 79 19.51 -8.05 -5.48
CA VAL A 79 19.83 -6.76 -4.86
C VAL A 79 18.74 -5.74 -5.15
N TYR A 80 18.27 -5.65 -6.40
CA TYR A 80 17.15 -4.77 -6.75
C TYR A 80 15.88 -5.13 -5.97
N VAL A 81 15.57 -6.43 -5.89
CA VAL A 81 14.42 -6.93 -5.13
C VAL A 81 14.58 -6.58 -3.64
N GLY A 82 15.76 -6.80 -3.06
CA GLY A 82 16.03 -6.49 -1.65
C GLY A 82 15.80 -5.01 -1.32
N LYS A 83 16.32 -4.10 -2.14
CA LYS A 83 16.12 -2.65 -1.98
C LYS A 83 14.65 -2.26 -2.13
N LEU A 84 13.93 -2.82 -3.10
CA LEU A 84 12.50 -2.58 -3.25
C LEU A 84 11.72 -2.99 -1.99
N GLU A 85 12.02 -4.15 -1.43
CA GLU A 85 11.36 -4.63 -0.22
C GLU A 85 11.72 -3.79 1.02
N GLU A 86 12.94 -3.28 1.11
CA GLU A 86 13.33 -2.32 2.16
C GLU A 86 12.52 -1.02 2.08
N LEU A 87 12.37 -0.46 0.88
CA LEU A 87 11.57 0.76 0.68
C LEU A 87 10.08 0.51 0.99
N LYS A 88 9.53 -0.64 0.59
CA LYS A 88 8.14 -1.01 0.87
C LYS A 88 7.83 -1.12 2.36
N ARG A 89 8.76 -1.62 3.17
CA ARG A 89 8.57 -1.66 4.64
C ARG A 89 8.31 -0.28 5.24
N VAL A 90 8.85 0.77 4.62
CA VAL A 90 8.63 2.16 5.03
C VAL A 90 7.39 2.74 4.36
N SER A 91 7.15 2.49 3.07
CA SER A 91 6.01 3.08 2.36
C SER A 91 4.66 2.46 2.73
N ASP A 92 4.58 1.16 2.98
CA ASP A 92 3.31 0.46 3.20
C ASP A 92 2.53 1.00 4.41
N PRO A 93 3.15 1.28 5.58
CA PRO A 93 2.48 1.97 6.68
C PRO A 93 2.01 3.38 6.31
N LEU A 94 2.78 4.15 5.54
CA LEU A 94 2.40 5.51 5.13
C LEU A 94 1.19 5.49 4.20
N GLU A 95 1.15 4.55 3.26
CA GLU A 95 0.00 4.38 2.40
C GLU A 95 -1.24 3.89 3.14
N ARG A 96 -1.08 2.98 4.11
CA ARG A 96 -2.20 2.57 4.97
C ARG A 96 -2.76 3.77 5.72
N LEU A 97 -1.89 4.58 6.32
CA LEU A 97 -2.31 5.77 7.06
C LEU A 97 -3.09 6.74 6.16
N ALA A 98 -2.59 7.02 4.96
CA ALA A 98 -3.30 7.89 4.02
C ALA A 98 -4.67 7.34 3.62
N ARG A 99 -4.76 6.03 3.32
CA ARG A 99 -6.04 5.36 3.05
C ARG A 99 -7.00 5.45 4.23
N ASP A 100 -6.51 5.21 5.45
CA ASP A 100 -7.32 5.30 6.66
C ASP A 100 -7.88 6.72 6.85
N TYR A 101 -7.08 7.76 6.57
CA TYR A 101 -7.54 9.15 6.60
C TYR A 101 -8.63 9.45 5.56
N ASP A 102 -8.48 8.94 4.34
CA ASP A 102 -9.45 9.14 3.26
C ASP A 102 -10.77 8.40 3.55
N ASP A 103 -10.70 7.22 4.16
CA ASP A 103 -11.85 6.38 4.50
C ASP A 103 -12.56 6.81 5.80
N PHE A 104 -11.84 7.48 6.71
CA PHE A 104 -12.36 7.85 8.04
C PHE A 104 -13.66 8.66 7.99
N PRO A 105 -13.84 9.69 7.14
CA PRO A 105 -15.10 10.44 7.06
C PRO A 105 -16.30 9.55 6.71
N ALA A 106 -16.12 8.61 5.77
CA ALA A 106 -17.18 7.69 5.37
C ALA A 106 -17.54 6.72 6.50
N ALA A 107 -16.53 6.21 7.22
CA ALA A 107 -16.71 5.36 8.40
C ALA A 107 -17.47 6.09 9.52
N VAL A 108 -17.11 7.34 9.82
CA VAL A 108 -17.82 8.18 10.80
C VAL A 108 -19.26 8.43 10.38
N GLN A 109 -19.50 8.69 9.09
CA GLN A 109 -20.85 8.93 8.59
C GLN A 109 -21.71 7.66 8.65
N ALA A 110 -21.13 6.50 8.36
CA ALA A 110 -21.79 5.20 8.52
C ALA A 110 -22.15 4.93 9.99
N LEU A 111 -21.23 5.17 10.92
CA LEU A 111 -21.48 5.04 12.35
C LEU A 111 -22.63 5.96 12.80
N ARG A 112 -22.62 7.23 12.40
CA ARG A 112 -23.69 8.19 12.71
C ARG A 112 -25.05 7.74 12.17
N ARG A 113 -25.11 7.22 10.94
CA ARG A 113 -26.36 6.68 10.37
C ARG A 113 -26.89 5.52 11.20
N THR A 114 -26.03 4.57 11.57
CA THR A 114 -26.45 3.43 12.40
C THR A 114 -26.90 3.86 13.79
N ALA A 115 -26.18 4.79 14.42
CA ALA A 115 -26.57 5.35 15.73
C ALA A 115 -27.93 6.06 15.66
N ASN A 116 -28.15 6.89 14.65
CA ASN A 116 -29.44 7.57 14.45
C ASN A 116 -30.56 6.57 14.17
N ALA A 117 -30.33 5.56 13.33
CA ALA A 117 -31.33 4.53 13.06
C ALA A 117 -31.69 3.71 14.32
N ALA A 118 -30.71 3.45 15.19
CA ALA A 118 -30.96 2.80 16.48
C ALA A 118 -31.80 3.70 17.41
N ALA A 119 -31.49 5.01 17.48
CA ALA A 119 -32.29 5.98 18.24
C ALA A 119 -33.71 6.13 17.69
N ASP A 120 -33.90 6.16 16.36
CA ASP A 120 -35.22 6.20 15.74
C ASP A 120 -36.04 4.92 16.05
N PHE A 121 -35.36 3.77 16.12
CA PHE A 121 -36.00 2.50 16.48
C PHE A 121 -36.55 2.51 17.91
N THR A 122 -35.81 3.03 18.90
CA THR A 122 -36.29 3.11 20.29
C THR A 122 -37.52 4.03 20.40
N GLY A 123 -37.56 5.10 19.59
CA GLY A 123 -38.71 6.01 19.46
C GLY A 123 -39.91 5.45 18.70
N THR A 124 -39.78 4.31 18.01
CA THR A 124 -40.84 3.75 17.18
C THR A 124 -41.98 3.15 18.03
N ARG A 125 -43.21 3.60 17.76
CA ARG A 125 -44.45 3.07 18.36
C ARG A 125 -45.20 2.20 17.36
N LYS A 126 -44.94 0.89 17.39
CA LYS A 126 -45.75 -0.13 16.70
C LYS A 126 -46.59 -0.86 17.74
N ALA A 127 -47.81 -1.28 17.38
CA ALA A 127 -48.70 -2.04 18.26
C ALA A 127 -48.05 -3.29 18.87
N ALA A 128 -47.08 -3.89 18.17
CA ALA A 128 -46.28 -5.02 18.69
C ALA A 128 -45.41 -4.67 19.92
N TYR A 129 -45.19 -3.38 20.20
CA TYR A 129 -44.31 -2.87 21.27
C TYR A 129 -45.07 -2.09 22.35
N ASP A 130 -46.40 -2.10 22.37
CA ASP A 130 -47.21 -1.34 23.34
C ASP A 130 -47.04 -1.81 24.80
N HIS A 131 -46.46 -3.01 25.00
CA HIS A 131 -46.13 -3.56 26.31
C HIS A 131 -44.84 -2.99 26.93
N VAL A 132 -44.04 -2.25 26.15
CA VAL A 132 -42.78 -1.62 26.63
C VAL A 132 -43.07 -0.21 27.12
N THR A 133 -42.84 0.04 28.41
CA THR A 133 -43.19 1.33 29.03
C THR A 133 -42.26 2.46 28.56
N PRO A 134 -42.68 3.74 28.73
CA PRO A 134 -41.81 4.87 28.43
C PRO A 134 -40.50 4.86 29.23
N GLU A 135 -40.53 4.40 30.48
CA GLU A 135 -39.35 4.29 31.35
C GLU A 135 -38.36 3.23 30.82
N GLU A 136 -38.85 2.09 30.37
CA GLU A 136 -38.03 1.02 29.79
C GLU A 136 -37.36 1.45 28.47
N ARG A 137 -38.01 2.30 27.68
CA ARG A 137 -37.43 2.86 26.45
C ARG A 137 -36.38 3.93 26.74
N ALA A 138 -36.63 4.78 27.73
CA ALA A 138 -35.68 5.82 28.15
C ALA A 138 -34.38 5.20 28.66
N ALA A 139 -34.47 4.10 29.42
CA ALA A 139 -33.31 3.38 29.95
C ALA A 139 -32.40 2.74 28.88
N ILE A 140 -32.90 2.51 27.67
CA ILE A 140 -32.15 1.94 26.53
C ILE A 140 -31.61 3.03 25.59
N SER A 141 -32.16 4.25 25.69
CA SER A 141 -31.81 5.38 24.83
C SER A 141 -30.72 6.30 25.41
N GLU A 142 -30.37 6.15 26.69
CA GLU A 142 -29.18 6.75 27.34
C GLU A 142 -27.92 5.92 27.07
#